data_AF-A0A5E6Y2H7-F1
#
_entry.id   AF-A0A5E6Y2H7-F1
#
_cell.length_a   1.000
_cell.length_b   1.000
_cell.length_c   1.000
_cell.angle_alpha   90.00
_cell.angle_beta   90.00
_cell.angle_gamma   90.00
#
_symmetry.space_group_name_H-M   'P 1'
#
loop_
_entity.id
_entity.type
_entity.pdbx_description
1 polymer ?
#
loop_
_entity_poly.entity_id
_entity_poly.type
_entity_poly.pdbx_seq_one_letter_code
_entity_poly.pdbx_strand_id
1 'polypeptide(L)'
;MKTLRAESGGKSRLVGMWKFPEAGPFADLYAVAREARNHVEGLQIAAMGIINDARRSDSAKQEDIRATAKDRLYLLGQLQRDFEKYKEKVKERADKVTAVKPYRDNDPIAVQIDLALAAQLRAMSPPERNATLLAGTDKAYVDAALRLPRELSGVSSEWYARITKEALVRANPREAQEIADLTEAADAAQDALRTAFGLISADAGISLDERVDAAGEAAKELVQGPAESTIERIQERLERVKREEEEADEALKKQIQGEGA
;
A
#
# COMPACT_ATOMS: atom_id res chain seq x y z
N MET A 1 -10.52 -13.36 14.66
CA MET A 1 -10.82 -12.11 13.93
C MET A 1 -11.18 -11.03 14.93
N LYS A 2 -10.47 -9.91 14.90
CA LYS A 2 -10.58 -8.76 15.81
C LYS A 2 -11.10 -7.57 15.02
N THR A 3 -11.99 -6.79 15.60
CA THR A 3 -12.42 -5.51 15.01
C THR A 3 -11.65 -4.37 15.64
N LEU A 4 -10.99 -3.55 14.83
CA LEU A 4 -10.39 -2.30 15.25
C LEU A 4 -11.48 -1.22 15.23
N ARG A 5 -11.91 -0.78 16.41
CA ARG A 5 -12.96 0.23 16.56
C ARG A 5 -12.42 1.44 17.30
N ALA A 6 -12.84 2.63 16.88
CA ALA A 6 -12.54 3.89 17.56
C ALA A 6 -13.83 4.69 17.75
N GLU A 7 -13.85 5.55 18.76
CA GLU A 7 -14.89 6.56 18.89
C GLU A 7 -14.62 7.70 17.91
N SER A 8 -15.66 8.10 17.18
CA SER A 8 -15.62 9.22 16.23
C SER A 8 -17.02 9.83 16.15
N GLY A 9 -17.10 11.15 16.33
CA GLY A 9 -18.36 11.88 16.43
C GLY A 9 -19.30 11.35 17.54
N GLY A 10 -18.72 10.87 18.66
CA GLY A 10 -19.47 10.27 19.78
C GLY A 10 -20.09 8.90 19.49
N LYS A 11 -19.69 8.21 18.41
CA LYS A 11 -20.15 6.86 18.06
C LYS A 11 -18.97 5.91 17.90
N SER A 12 -19.15 4.65 18.28
CA SER A 12 -18.17 3.59 17.97
C SER A 12 -18.22 3.26 16.46
N ARG A 13 -17.13 3.58 15.75
CA ARG A 13 -16.94 3.31 14.32
C ARG A 13 -15.98 2.16 14.11
N LEU A 14 -16.23 1.36 13.09
CA LEU A 14 -15.28 0.36 12.61
C LEU A 14 -14.20 1.09 11.81
N VAL A 15 -12.94 0.92 12.22
CA VAL A 15 -11.76 1.41 11.48
C VAL A 15 -11.20 0.30 10.59
N GLY A 16 -11.18 -0.94 11.07
CA GLY A 16 -10.69 -2.06 10.28
C GLY A 16 -10.97 -3.41 10.92
N MET A 17 -10.65 -4.47 10.20
CA MET A 17 -10.75 -5.85 10.69
C MET A 17 -9.38 -6.52 10.59
N TRP A 18 -8.96 -7.18 11.67
CA TRP A 18 -7.68 -7.85 11.74
C TRP A 18 -7.86 -9.33 12.07
N LYS A 19 -7.38 -10.23 11.21
CA LYS A 19 -7.51 -11.68 11.43
C LYS A 19 -6.18 -12.38 11.70
N PHE A 20 -5.06 -11.69 11.52
CA PHE A 20 -3.72 -12.24 11.65
C PHE A 20 -3.16 -12.08 13.08
N PRO A 21 -2.10 -12.81 13.44
CA PRO A 21 -1.38 -12.59 14.70
C PRO A 21 -0.91 -11.14 14.86
N GLU A 22 -0.84 -10.65 16.10
CA GLU A 22 -0.36 -9.29 16.42
C GLU A 22 1.17 -9.20 16.53
N ALA A 23 1.86 -10.33 16.44
CA ALA A 23 3.29 -10.48 16.63
C ALA A 23 3.95 -11.23 15.46
N GLY A 24 5.29 -11.28 15.48
CA GLY A 24 6.06 -11.96 14.45
C GLY A 24 6.00 -11.22 13.11
N PRO A 25 5.86 -11.90 11.96
CA PRO A 25 5.95 -11.28 10.64
C PRO A 25 4.81 -10.29 10.33
N PHE A 26 3.73 -10.31 11.12
CA PHE A 26 2.57 -9.43 10.97
C PHE A 26 2.63 -8.17 11.85
N ALA A 27 3.62 -8.07 12.75
CA ALA A 27 3.66 -7.05 13.80
C ALA A 27 3.65 -5.62 13.24
N ASP A 28 4.45 -5.36 12.19
CA ASP A 28 4.55 -4.04 11.59
C ASP A 28 3.24 -3.61 10.90
N LEU A 29 2.61 -4.52 10.15
CA LEU A 29 1.33 -4.27 9.48
C LEU A 29 0.20 -4.06 10.50
N TYR A 30 0.21 -4.85 11.58
CA TYR A 30 -0.73 -4.67 12.69
C TYR A 30 -0.51 -3.33 13.41
N ALA A 31 0.74 -2.92 13.62
CA ALA A 31 1.07 -1.65 14.24
C ALA A 31 0.53 -0.48 13.42
N VAL A 32 0.64 -0.53 12.09
CA VAL A 32 0.02 0.46 11.19
C VAL A 32 -1.49 0.51 11.37
N ALA A 33 -2.18 -0.63 11.31
CA ALA A 33 -3.64 -0.68 11.45
C ALA A 33 -4.10 -0.18 12.83
N ARG A 34 -3.35 -0.51 13.89
CA ARG A 34 -3.61 -0.05 15.25
C ARG A 34 -3.39 1.46 15.38
N GLU A 35 -2.32 1.99 14.81
CA GLU A 35 -1.99 3.41 14.90
C GLU A 35 -2.99 4.26 14.10
N ALA A 36 -3.45 3.78 12.94
CA ALA A 36 -4.55 4.39 12.21
C ALA A 36 -5.81 4.54 13.09
N ARG A 37 -6.16 3.48 13.82
CA ARG A 37 -7.26 3.48 14.80
C ARG A 37 -7.00 4.45 15.95
N ASN A 38 -5.76 4.55 16.45
CA ASN A 38 -5.40 5.45 17.54
C ASN A 38 -5.54 6.93 17.13
N HIS A 39 -5.25 7.28 15.87
CA HIS A 39 -5.44 8.66 15.40
C HIS A 39 -6.92 9.08 15.40
N VAL A 40 -7.84 8.18 15.06
CA VAL A 40 -9.29 8.44 15.13
C VAL A 40 -9.72 8.69 16.58
N GLU A 41 -9.35 7.79 17.49
CA GLU A 41 -9.70 7.96 18.91
C GLU A 41 -9.03 9.18 19.53
N GLY A 42 -7.78 9.47 19.15
CA GLY A 42 -7.04 10.64 19.59
C GLY A 42 -7.71 11.96 19.18
N LEU A 43 -8.33 12.02 18.00
CA LEU A 43 -9.15 13.18 17.61
C LEU A 43 -10.37 13.32 18.52
N GLN A 44 -11.11 12.22 18.79
CA GLN A 44 -12.28 12.27 19.66
C GLN A 44 -11.93 12.77 21.07
N ILE A 45 -10.83 12.27 21.65
CA ILE A 45 -10.36 12.70 22.98
C ILE A 45 -10.02 14.20 22.97
N ALA A 46 -9.29 14.66 21.95
CA ALA A 46 -8.92 16.07 21.82
C ALA A 46 -10.17 16.96 21.63
N ALA A 47 -11.11 16.54 20.77
CA ALA A 47 -12.35 17.25 20.53
C ALA A 47 -13.19 17.37 21.80
N MET A 48 -13.28 16.32 22.64
CA MET A 48 -13.97 16.41 23.93
C MET A 48 -13.31 17.41 24.87
N GLY A 49 -11.97 17.44 24.92
CA GLY A 49 -11.23 18.43 25.70
C GLY A 49 -11.54 19.87 25.26
N ILE A 50 -11.56 20.11 23.95
CA ILE A 50 -11.85 21.42 23.35
C ILE A 50 -13.32 21.83 23.59
N ILE A 51 -14.26 20.92 23.38
CA ILE A 51 -15.71 21.18 23.55
C ILE A 51 -16.03 21.56 24.99
N ASN A 52 -15.40 20.89 25.95
CA ASN A 52 -15.61 21.11 27.39
C ASN A 52 -14.90 22.36 27.93
N ASP A 53 -14.05 23.02 27.14
CA ASP A 53 -13.41 24.26 27.54
C ASP A 53 -14.41 25.42 27.48
N ALA A 54 -14.90 25.85 28.64
CA ALA A 54 -15.85 26.96 28.78
C ALA A 54 -15.25 28.33 28.39
N ARG A 55 -13.92 28.46 28.28
CA ARG A 55 -13.26 29.72 27.93
C ARG A 55 -13.23 29.97 26.43
N ARG A 56 -13.49 28.95 25.61
CA ARG A 56 -13.46 29.06 24.14
C ARG A 56 -14.85 29.36 23.59
N SER A 57 -14.90 30.24 22.59
CA SER A 57 -16.10 30.42 21.78
C SER A 57 -16.35 29.20 20.89
N ASP A 58 -17.57 29.03 20.41
CA ASP A 58 -17.90 27.91 19.52
C ASP A 58 -17.09 27.94 18.21
N SER A 59 -16.81 29.14 17.69
CA SER A 59 -15.95 29.31 16.51
C SER A 59 -14.51 28.86 16.79
N ALA A 60 -13.94 29.24 17.94
CA ALA A 60 -12.59 28.82 18.32
C ALA A 60 -12.52 27.29 18.47
N LYS A 61 -13.52 26.69 19.12
CA LYS A 61 -13.60 25.22 19.26
C LYS A 61 -13.61 24.51 17.91
N GLN A 62 -14.40 24.99 16.95
CA GLN A 62 -14.44 24.40 15.61
C GLN A 62 -13.09 24.53 14.89
N GLU A 63 -12.44 25.68 14.99
CA GLU A 63 -11.13 25.92 14.40
C GLU A 63 -10.05 25.00 15.01
N ASP A 64 -10.02 24.88 16.34
CA ASP A 64 -9.07 24.01 17.05
C ASP A 64 -9.26 22.52 16.74
N ILE A 65 -10.52 22.08 16.63
CA ILE A 65 -10.85 20.70 16.23
C ILE A 65 -10.39 20.45 14.79
N ARG A 66 -10.64 21.41 13.89
CA ARG A 66 -10.20 21.33 12.50
C ARG A 66 -8.68 21.29 12.39
N ALA A 67 -7.97 22.11 13.16
CA ALA A 67 -6.50 22.11 13.21
C ALA A 67 -5.97 20.76 13.72
N THR A 68 -6.54 20.26 14.83
CA THR A 68 -6.18 18.94 15.37
C THR A 68 -6.44 17.82 14.36
N ALA A 69 -7.55 17.89 13.61
CA ALA A 69 -7.85 16.93 12.56
C ALA A 69 -6.82 16.98 11.42
N LYS A 70 -6.41 18.18 10.97
CA LYS A 70 -5.35 18.33 9.96
C LYS A 70 -4.03 17.72 10.43
N ASP A 71 -3.62 17.95 11.66
CA ASP A 71 -2.40 17.35 12.22
C ASP A 71 -2.47 15.82 12.21
N ARG A 72 -3.63 15.25 12.56
CA ARG A 72 -3.83 13.79 12.53
C ARG A 72 -3.84 13.24 11.11
N LEU A 73 -4.44 13.94 10.15
CA LEU A 73 -4.40 13.55 8.73
C LEU A 73 -2.97 13.58 8.19
N TYR A 74 -2.16 14.56 8.60
CA TYR A 74 -0.74 14.63 8.26
C TYR A 74 0.05 13.45 8.83
N LEU A 75 -0.18 13.09 10.10
CA LEU A 75 0.44 11.90 10.71
C LEU A 75 0.00 10.60 10.01
N LEU A 76 -1.26 10.49 9.58
CA LEU A 76 -1.72 9.37 8.76
C LEU A 76 -1.03 9.32 7.38
N GLY A 77 -0.78 10.48 6.77
CA GLY A 77 0.03 10.58 5.54
C GLY A 77 1.47 10.10 5.74
N GLN A 78 2.09 10.45 6.88
CA GLN A 78 3.40 9.90 7.26
C GLN A 78 3.35 8.38 7.46
N LEU A 79 2.34 7.89 8.18
CA LEU A 79 2.14 6.47 8.43
C LEU A 79 1.94 5.67 7.14
N GLN A 80 1.23 6.22 6.14
CA GLN A 80 1.09 5.60 4.82
C GLN A 80 2.44 5.46 4.11
N ARG A 81 3.32 6.46 4.18
CA ARG A 81 4.65 6.39 3.57
C ARG A 81 5.53 5.33 4.23
N ASP A 82 5.45 5.19 5.54
CA ASP A 82 6.12 4.11 6.25
C ASP A 82 5.49 2.75 5.95
N PHE A 83 4.16 2.69 5.77
CA PHE A 83 3.45 1.50 5.33
C PHE A 83 3.93 0.97 3.97
N GLU A 84 4.17 1.84 2.99
CA GLU A 84 4.67 1.44 1.68
C GLU A 84 6.02 0.70 1.78
N LYS A 85 6.90 1.06 2.71
CA LYS A 85 8.16 0.32 2.96
C LYS A 85 7.91 -1.12 3.40
N TYR A 86 6.87 -1.38 4.19
CA TYR A 86 6.51 -2.74 4.61
C TYR A 86 5.90 -3.54 3.46
N LYS A 87 5.07 -2.91 2.64
CA LYS A 87 4.50 -3.52 1.44
C LYS A 87 5.59 -3.87 0.42
N GLU A 88 6.60 -3.02 0.26
CA GLU A 88 7.77 -3.30 -0.57
C GLU A 88 8.55 -4.51 -0.04
N LYS A 89 8.77 -4.62 1.28
CA LYS A 89 9.38 -5.83 1.89
C LYS A 89 8.58 -7.10 1.63
N VAL A 90 7.25 -7.04 1.70
CA VAL A 90 6.38 -8.20 1.37
C VAL A 90 6.55 -8.57 -0.10
N LYS A 91 6.58 -7.59 -0.99
CA LYS A 91 6.82 -7.80 -2.43
C LYS A 91 8.21 -8.38 -2.70
N GLU A 92 9.26 -7.83 -2.10
CA GLU A 92 10.61 -8.38 -2.22
C GLU A 92 10.70 -9.82 -1.71
N ARG A 93 10.00 -10.14 -0.61
CA ARG A 93 9.93 -11.50 -0.09
C ARG A 93 9.23 -12.42 -1.08
N ALA A 94 8.14 -11.96 -1.70
CA ALA A 94 7.46 -12.70 -2.75
C ALA A 94 8.35 -12.92 -3.98
N ASP A 95 9.08 -11.90 -4.41
CA ASP A 95 9.97 -11.96 -5.58
C ASP A 95 11.17 -12.90 -5.37
N LYS A 96 11.65 -13.04 -4.11
CA LYS A 96 12.72 -13.98 -3.75
C LYS A 96 12.27 -15.44 -3.77
N VAL A 97 10.98 -15.71 -3.56
CA VAL A 97 10.45 -17.08 -3.61
C VAL A 97 10.30 -17.49 -5.07
N THR A 98 11.30 -18.20 -5.56
CA THR A 98 11.27 -18.75 -6.91
C THR A 98 10.65 -20.14 -6.90
N ALA A 99 9.73 -20.38 -7.84
CA ALA A 99 9.15 -21.71 -8.05
C ALA A 99 10.20 -22.71 -8.54
N VAL A 100 11.24 -22.22 -9.23
CA VAL A 100 12.23 -23.04 -9.94
C VAL A 100 13.64 -22.57 -9.63
N LYS A 101 14.52 -23.52 -9.33
CA LYS A 101 15.94 -23.24 -9.10
C LYS A 101 16.60 -22.76 -10.40
N PRO A 102 17.46 -21.72 -10.36
CA PRO A 102 18.28 -21.33 -11.50
C PRO A 102 19.16 -22.48 -11.99
N TYR A 103 19.65 -22.37 -13.23
CA TYR A 103 20.68 -23.28 -13.72
C TYR A 103 21.93 -23.20 -12.84
N ARG A 104 22.65 -24.32 -12.72
CA ARG A 104 23.98 -24.31 -12.13
C ARG A 104 24.96 -23.64 -13.08
N ASP A 105 25.98 -23.00 -12.54
CA ASP A 105 27.05 -22.42 -13.34
C ASP A 105 27.66 -23.49 -14.25
N ASN A 106 27.77 -23.17 -15.55
CA ASN A 106 28.29 -24.05 -16.60
C ASN A 106 27.55 -25.39 -16.77
N ASP A 107 26.22 -25.41 -16.66
CA ASP A 107 25.39 -26.58 -17.02
C ASP A 107 24.64 -26.39 -18.36
N PRO A 108 25.33 -26.51 -19.51
CA PRO A 108 24.71 -26.36 -20.82
C PRO A 108 23.74 -27.52 -21.15
N ILE A 109 23.90 -28.67 -20.48
CA ILE A 109 23.07 -29.86 -20.71
C ILE A 109 21.65 -29.60 -20.19
N ALA A 110 21.52 -29.02 -18.98
CA ALA A 110 20.23 -28.65 -18.43
C ALA A 110 19.47 -27.66 -19.34
N VAL A 111 20.17 -26.68 -19.93
CA VAL A 111 19.58 -25.73 -20.88
C VAL A 111 19.08 -26.42 -22.14
N GLN A 112 19.86 -27.35 -22.70
CA GLN A 112 19.46 -28.11 -23.89
C GLN A 112 18.23 -29.00 -23.63
N ILE A 113 18.17 -29.63 -22.46
CA ILE A 113 17.01 -30.42 -22.04
C ILE A 113 15.77 -29.52 -21.94
N ASP A 114 15.89 -28.38 -21.26
CA ASP A 114 14.76 -27.45 -21.10
C ASP A 114 14.30 -26.87 -22.44
N LEU A 115 15.21 -26.61 -23.40
CA LEU A 115 14.86 -26.19 -24.76
C LEU A 115 14.08 -27.27 -25.52
N ALA A 116 14.47 -28.54 -25.41
CA ALA A 116 13.75 -29.64 -26.03
C ALA A 116 12.34 -29.81 -25.43
N LEU A 117 12.22 -29.69 -24.10
CA LEU A 117 10.94 -29.72 -23.39
C LEU A 117 10.05 -28.53 -23.77
N ALA A 118 10.62 -27.32 -23.91
CA ALA A 118 9.88 -26.14 -24.35
C ALA A 118 9.38 -26.29 -25.80
N ALA A 119 10.18 -26.87 -26.70
CA ALA A 119 9.75 -27.18 -28.06
C ALA A 119 8.58 -28.18 -28.09
N GLN A 120 8.61 -29.20 -27.22
CA GLN A 120 7.50 -30.14 -27.06
C GLN A 120 6.23 -29.44 -26.55
N LEU A 121 6.33 -28.57 -25.54
CA LEU A 121 5.19 -27.77 -25.06
C LEU A 121 4.62 -26.86 -26.15
N ARG A 122 5.48 -26.26 -26.97
CA ARG A 122 5.07 -25.40 -28.07
C ARG A 122 4.33 -26.17 -29.17
N ALA A 123 4.68 -27.44 -29.40
CA ALA A 123 4.04 -28.32 -30.36
C ALA A 123 2.66 -28.82 -29.90
N MET A 124 2.37 -28.80 -28.59
CA MET A 124 1.05 -29.14 -28.05
C MET A 124 0.01 -28.08 -28.39
N SER A 125 -1.26 -28.48 -28.39
CA SER A 125 -2.37 -27.52 -28.49
C SER A 125 -2.37 -26.60 -27.25
N PRO A 126 -2.81 -25.33 -27.38
CA PRO A 126 -2.90 -24.40 -26.24
C PRO A 126 -3.64 -24.95 -25.00
N PRO A 127 -4.81 -25.63 -25.12
CA PRO A 127 -5.49 -26.17 -23.94
C PRO A 127 -4.71 -27.32 -23.28
N GLU A 128 -4.11 -28.22 -24.06
CA GLU A 128 -3.31 -29.32 -23.51
C GLU A 128 -2.06 -28.81 -22.81
N ARG A 129 -1.32 -27.88 -23.43
CA ARG A 129 -0.14 -27.25 -22.82
C ARG A 129 -0.48 -26.62 -21.48
N ASN A 130 -1.54 -25.82 -21.43
CA ASN A 130 -1.94 -25.11 -20.22
C ASN A 130 -2.38 -26.09 -19.13
N ALA A 131 -3.10 -27.16 -19.50
CA ALA A 131 -3.51 -28.20 -18.57
C ALA A 131 -2.28 -28.93 -17.98
N THR A 132 -1.31 -29.32 -18.81
CA THR A 132 -0.08 -29.99 -18.36
C THR A 132 0.73 -29.13 -17.38
N LEU A 133 0.89 -27.83 -17.69
CA LEU A 133 1.67 -26.92 -16.85
C LEU A 133 0.96 -26.56 -15.53
N LEU A 134 -0.37 -26.42 -15.55
CA LEU A 134 -1.18 -26.21 -14.36
C LEU A 134 -1.23 -27.44 -13.45
N ALA A 135 -1.53 -28.60 -14.03
CA ALA A 135 -1.61 -29.86 -13.30
C ALA A 135 -0.28 -30.19 -12.63
N GLY A 136 0.83 -29.89 -13.32
CA GLY A 136 2.15 -29.96 -12.71
C GLY A 136 2.64 -31.37 -12.41
N THR A 137 2.03 -32.38 -13.05
CA THR A 137 2.39 -33.78 -12.92
C THR A 137 3.83 -34.04 -13.36
N ASP A 138 4.26 -33.40 -14.44
CA ASP A 138 5.64 -33.43 -14.90
C ASP A 138 6.38 -32.14 -14.53
N LYS A 139 7.15 -32.23 -13.44
CA LYS A 139 7.94 -31.10 -12.94
C LYS A 139 8.93 -30.55 -13.97
N ALA A 140 9.51 -31.40 -14.81
CA ALA A 140 10.50 -30.99 -15.81
C ALA A 140 9.92 -30.00 -16.84
N TYR A 141 8.67 -30.21 -17.28
CA TYR A 141 8.01 -29.27 -18.20
C TYR A 141 7.70 -27.93 -17.55
N VAL A 142 7.28 -27.93 -16.28
CA VAL A 142 7.01 -26.70 -15.52
C VAL A 142 8.31 -25.93 -15.29
N ASP A 143 9.37 -26.61 -14.89
CA ASP A 143 10.69 -26.03 -14.68
C ASP A 143 11.21 -25.39 -15.99
N ALA A 144 11.16 -26.13 -17.10
CA ALA A 144 11.60 -25.63 -18.41
C ALA A 144 10.79 -24.42 -18.88
N ALA A 145 9.46 -24.46 -18.69
CA ALA A 145 8.58 -23.36 -19.06
C ALA A 145 8.84 -22.08 -18.26
N LEU A 146 9.27 -22.19 -17.01
CA LEU A 146 9.50 -21.05 -16.10
C LEU A 146 10.96 -20.55 -16.09
N ARG A 147 11.95 -21.39 -16.45
CA ARG A 147 13.36 -20.95 -16.61
C ARG A 147 13.62 -20.25 -17.94
N LEU A 148 12.93 -20.66 -18.99
CA LEU A 148 13.13 -20.15 -20.34
C LEU A 148 12.16 -18.99 -20.65
N PRO A 149 12.50 -18.12 -21.62
CA PRO A 149 11.56 -17.13 -22.14
C PRO A 149 10.25 -17.79 -22.61
N ARG A 150 9.11 -17.21 -22.22
CA ARG A 150 7.76 -17.73 -22.50
C ARG A 150 7.48 -17.96 -23.99
N GLU A 151 8.16 -17.20 -24.86
CA GLU A 151 8.05 -17.30 -26.31
C GLU A 151 8.54 -18.66 -26.83
N LEU A 152 9.44 -19.33 -26.08
CA LEU A 152 9.96 -20.66 -26.45
C LEU A 152 8.98 -21.78 -26.11
N SER A 153 8.23 -21.66 -25.01
CA SER A 153 7.19 -22.62 -24.61
C SER A 153 5.82 -22.34 -25.23
N GLY A 154 5.64 -21.16 -25.84
CA GLY A 154 4.39 -20.75 -26.49
C GLY A 154 3.29 -20.34 -25.50
N VAL A 155 3.64 -20.05 -24.25
CA VAL A 155 2.70 -19.69 -23.19
C VAL A 155 2.42 -18.18 -23.23
N SER A 156 1.15 -17.79 -23.25
CA SER A 156 0.75 -16.37 -23.17
C SER A 156 1.11 -15.76 -21.81
N SER A 157 1.29 -14.44 -21.74
CA SER A 157 1.57 -13.70 -20.50
C SER A 157 0.60 -14.02 -19.35
N GLU A 158 -0.70 -14.07 -19.64
CA GLU A 158 -1.75 -14.35 -18.65
C GLU A 158 -1.59 -15.74 -18.03
N TRP A 159 -1.45 -16.77 -18.89
CA TRP A 159 -1.22 -18.14 -18.46
C TRP A 159 0.11 -18.33 -17.74
N TYR A 160 1.16 -17.63 -18.18
CA TYR A 160 2.47 -17.69 -17.55
C TYR A 160 2.39 -17.23 -16.08
N ALA A 161 1.74 -16.09 -15.81
CA ALA A 161 1.55 -15.61 -14.44
C ALA A 161 0.78 -16.62 -13.56
N ARG A 162 -0.25 -17.26 -14.12
CA ARG A 162 -1.01 -18.31 -13.43
C ARG A 162 -0.15 -19.54 -13.12
N ILE A 163 0.62 -20.02 -14.09
CA ILE A 163 1.49 -21.18 -13.93
C ILE A 163 2.59 -20.91 -12.90
N THR A 164 3.21 -19.72 -12.93
CA THR A 164 4.20 -19.30 -11.93
C THR A 164 3.61 -19.34 -10.52
N LYS A 165 2.40 -18.80 -10.34
CA LYS A 165 1.72 -18.81 -9.03
C LYS A 165 1.47 -20.24 -8.54
N GLU A 166 0.90 -21.10 -9.39
CA GLU A 166 0.62 -22.50 -9.03
C GLU A 166 1.90 -23.32 -8.77
N ALA A 167 2.94 -23.10 -9.57
CA ALA A 167 4.23 -23.76 -9.38
C ALA A 167 4.90 -23.32 -8.06
N LEU A 168 4.77 -22.05 -7.68
CA LEU A 168 5.28 -21.51 -6.42
C LEU A 168 4.56 -22.14 -5.21
N VAL A 169 3.23 -22.24 -5.26
CA VAL A 169 2.41 -22.90 -4.22
C VAL A 169 2.79 -24.38 -4.09
N ARG A 170 3.05 -25.07 -5.20
CA ARG A 170 3.49 -26.48 -5.18
C ARG A 170 4.89 -26.66 -4.62
N ALA A 171 5.83 -25.78 -4.98
CA ALA A 171 7.23 -25.88 -4.56
C ALA A 171 7.42 -25.51 -3.09
N ASN A 172 6.77 -24.44 -2.64
CA ASN A 172 6.94 -23.86 -1.30
C ASN A 172 5.57 -23.55 -0.66
N PRO A 173 4.77 -24.56 -0.29
CA PRO A 173 3.38 -24.35 0.14
C PRO A 173 3.25 -23.49 1.40
N ARG A 174 4.19 -23.62 2.35
CA ARG A 174 4.19 -22.83 3.60
C ARG A 174 4.54 -21.37 3.35
N GLU A 175 5.58 -21.11 2.57
CA GLU A 175 6.02 -19.73 2.26
C GLU A 175 5.01 -19.02 1.36
N ALA A 176 4.42 -19.74 0.39
CA ALA A 176 3.35 -19.22 -0.45
C ALA A 176 2.13 -18.78 0.38
N GLN A 177 1.73 -19.61 1.35
CA GLN A 177 0.65 -19.26 2.26
C GLN A 177 1.02 -18.06 3.14
N GLU A 178 2.24 -18.02 3.68
CA GLU A 178 2.69 -16.89 4.51
C GLU A 178 2.73 -15.58 3.72
N ILE A 179 3.18 -15.60 2.47
CA ILE A 179 3.16 -14.42 1.58
C ILE A 179 1.72 -13.99 1.26
N ALA A 180 0.83 -14.95 0.98
CA ALA A 180 -0.58 -14.65 0.75
C ALA A 180 -1.22 -14.01 1.99
N ASP A 181 -0.96 -14.57 3.17
CA ASP A 181 -1.43 -14.04 4.45
C ASP A 181 -0.85 -12.64 4.72
N LEU A 182 0.43 -12.40 4.44
CA LEU A 182 1.06 -11.09 4.59
C LEU A 182 0.51 -10.06 3.60
N THR A 183 0.18 -10.47 2.38
CA THR A 183 -0.43 -9.60 1.37
C THR A 183 -1.82 -9.19 1.84
N GLU A 184 -2.64 -10.14 2.30
CA GLU A 184 -3.97 -9.84 2.82
C GLU A 184 -3.91 -9.03 4.13
N ALA A 185 -2.88 -9.23 4.96
CA ALA A 185 -2.63 -8.38 6.13
C ALA A 185 -2.27 -6.95 5.74
N ALA A 186 -1.50 -6.76 4.66
CA ALA A 186 -1.17 -5.45 4.14
C ALA A 186 -2.42 -4.74 3.59
N ASP A 187 -3.29 -5.45 2.85
CA ASP A 187 -4.57 -4.91 2.39
C ASP A 187 -5.46 -4.49 3.56
N ALA A 188 -5.55 -5.31 4.61
CA ALA A 188 -6.30 -4.97 5.82
C ALA A 188 -5.75 -3.73 6.55
N ALA A 189 -4.43 -3.54 6.56
CA ALA A 189 -3.80 -2.35 7.13
C ALA A 189 -4.06 -1.09 6.27
N GLN A 190 -3.99 -1.22 4.95
CA GLN A 190 -4.32 -0.15 4.00
C GLN A 190 -5.78 0.30 4.14
N ASP A 191 -6.71 -0.64 4.26
CA ASP A 191 -8.12 -0.34 4.46
C ASP A 191 -8.37 0.37 5.80
N ALA A 192 -7.64 -0.01 6.85
CA ALA A 192 -7.69 0.68 8.14
C ALA A 192 -7.20 2.13 8.04
N LEU A 193 -6.11 2.39 7.32
CA LEU A 193 -5.58 3.73 7.05
C LEU A 193 -6.59 4.60 6.30
N ARG A 194 -7.15 4.08 5.20
CA ARG A 194 -8.15 4.79 4.40
C ARG A 194 -9.41 5.11 5.20
N THR A 195 -9.89 4.15 5.99
CA THR A 195 -11.07 4.34 6.84
C THR A 195 -10.81 5.38 7.91
N ALA A 196 -9.65 5.32 8.59
CA ALA A 196 -9.27 6.32 9.58
C ALA A 196 -9.18 7.73 8.97
N PHE A 197 -8.53 7.86 7.81
CA PHE A 197 -8.41 9.13 7.09
C PHE A 197 -9.78 9.69 6.70
N GLY A 198 -10.67 8.83 6.18
CA GLY A 198 -12.04 9.19 5.83
C GLY A 198 -12.87 9.65 7.02
N LEU A 199 -12.80 8.93 8.15
CA LEU A 199 -13.52 9.28 9.38
C LEU A 199 -13.08 10.64 9.94
N ILE A 200 -11.77 10.86 10.09
CA ILE A 200 -11.21 12.13 10.58
C ILE A 200 -11.61 13.30 9.67
N SER A 201 -11.50 13.10 8.35
CA SER A 201 -11.85 14.12 7.37
C SER A 201 -13.34 14.47 7.38
N ALA A 202 -14.21 13.47 7.58
CA ALA A 202 -15.65 13.66 7.63
C ALA A 202 -16.09 14.35 8.93
N ASP A 203 -15.56 13.93 10.07
CA ASP A 203 -15.94 14.47 11.39
C ASP A 203 -15.54 15.94 11.55
N ALA A 204 -14.39 16.35 11.00
CA ALA A 204 -13.90 17.72 11.06
C ALA A 204 -14.30 18.59 9.87
N GLY A 205 -15.11 18.07 8.92
CA GLY A 205 -15.58 18.83 7.77
C GLY A 205 -14.46 19.33 6.86
N ILE A 206 -13.35 18.58 6.77
CA ILE A 206 -12.16 18.98 5.99
C ILE A 206 -12.49 18.94 4.49
N SER A 207 -12.16 20.01 3.78
CA SER A 207 -12.36 20.11 2.32
C SER A 207 -11.43 19.16 1.55
N LEU A 208 -11.73 18.86 0.29
CA LEU A 208 -10.89 17.97 -0.51
C LEU A 208 -9.45 18.51 -0.65
N ASP A 209 -9.30 19.81 -0.88
CA ASP A 209 -7.99 20.45 -1.03
C ASP A 209 -7.13 20.30 0.23
N GLU A 210 -7.73 20.49 1.40
CA GLU A 210 -7.04 20.32 2.68
C GLU A 210 -6.73 18.86 3.00
N ARG A 211 -7.55 17.91 2.54
CA ARG A 211 -7.25 16.48 2.66
C ARG A 211 -6.02 16.13 1.84
N VAL A 212 -5.96 16.61 0.60
CA VAL A 212 -4.82 16.37 -0.30
C VAL A 212 -3.56 17.04 0.25
N ASP A 213 -3.65 18.27 0.74
CA ASP A 213 -2.51 18.97 1.37
C ASP A 213 -2.00 18.23 2.61
N ALA A 214 -2.90 17.81 3.50
CA ALA A 214 -2.53 17.09 4.71
C ALA A 214 -1.92 15.71 4.41
N ALA A 215 -2.46 14.96 3.44
CA ALA A 215 -1.91 13.67 3.04
C ALA A 215 -0.57 13.79 2.28
N GLY A 216 -0.33 14.93 1.61
CA GLY A 216 0.88 15.16 0.82
C GLY A 216 1.02 14.17 -0.34
N GLU A 217 2.20 13.56 -0.47
CA GLU A 217 2.50 12.56 -1.51
C GLU A 217 1.61 11.31 -1.42
N ALA A 218 1.17 10.96 -0.21
CA ALA A 218 0.33 9.79 0.08
C ALA A 218 -1.17 10.00 -0.24
N ALA A 219 -1.53 11.14 -0.84
CA ALA A 219 -2.93 11.47 -1.10
C ALA A 219 -3.61 10.49 -2.06
N LYS A 220 -2.88 9.92 -3.02
CA LYS A 220 -3.42 8.96 -4.00
C LYS A 220 -3.94 7.70 -3.33
N GLU A 221 -3.25 7.24 -2.29
CA GLU A 221 -3.55 6.00 -1.59
C GLU A 221 -4.62 6.21 -0.51
N LEU A 222 -4.70 7.41 0.08
CA LEU A 222 -5.55 7.72 1.24
C LEU A 222 -6.88 8.41 0.91
N VAL A 223 -6.92 9.29 -0.09
CA VAL A 223 -8.10 10.11 -0.39
C VAL A 223 -9.08 9.33 -1.27
N GLN A 224 -10.19 8.88 -0.67
CA GLN A 224 -11.23 8.12 -1.37
C GLN A 224 -12.27 9.02 -2.06
N GLY A 225 -12.74 8.59 -3.25
CA GLY A 225 -13.86 9.21 -3.98
C GLY A 225 -13.49 9.92 -5.29
N PRO A 226 -12.57 10.90 -5.30
CA PRO A 226 -12.19 11.60 -6.52
C PRO A 226 -11.28 10.73 -7.40
N ALA A 227 -11.28 11.01 -8.71
CA ALA A 227 -10.35 10.38 -9.65
C ALA A 227 -8.90 10.79 -9.34
N GLU A 228 -7.94 9.89 -9.60
CA GLU A 228 -6.51 10.13 -9.38
C GLU A 228 -6.02 11.43 -10.07
N SER A 229 -6.46 11.67 -11.31
CA SER A 229 -6.15 12.91 -12.04
C SER A 229 -6.64 14.20 -11.36
N THR A 230 -7.64 14.12 -10.49
CA THR A 230 -8.11 15.27 -9.69
C THR A 230 -7.19 15.49 -8.50
N ILE A 231 -6.73 14.43 -7.85
CA ILE A 231 -5.76 14.50 -6.75
C ILE A 231 -4.45 15.10 -7.27
N GLU A 232 -3.96 14.63 -8.42
CA GLU A 232 -2.73 15.16 -9.05
C GLU A 232 -2.84 16.66 -9.37
N ARG A 233 -3.94 17.09 -9.99
CA ARG A 233 -4.18 18.52 -10.27
C ARG A 233 -4.21 19.37 -9.01
N ILE A 234 -4.74 18.83 -7.89
CA ILE A 234 -4.75 19.52 -6.60
C ILE A 234 -3.32 19.58 -6.03
N GLN A 235 -2.57 18.48 -6.07
CA GLN A 235 -1.16 18.44 -5.63
C GLN A 235 -0.31 19.44 -6.42
N GLU A 236 -0.39 19.45 -7.75
CA GLU A 236 0.34 20.40 -8.60
C GLU A 236 -0.01 21.86 -8.28
N ARG A 237 -1.29 22.14 -8.06
CA ARG A 237 -1.73 23.49 -7.68
C ARG A 237 -1.18 23.89 -6.31
N LEU A 238 -1.20 22.99 -5.32
CA LEU A 238 -0.67 23.26 -3.98
C LEU A 238 0.85 23.43 -3.98
N GLU A 239 1.58 22.63 -4.75
CA GLU A 239 3.03 22.78 -4.92
C GLU A 239 3.39 24.12 -5.54
N ARG A 240 2.63 24.56 -6.55
CA ARG A 240 2.84 25.88 -7.16
C ARG A 240 2.64 27.00 -6.15
N VAL A 241 1.57 26.95 -5.36
CA VAL A 241 1.30 27.96 -4.31
C VAL A 241 2.42 27.98 -3.27
N LYS A 242 2.89 26.82 -2.81
CA LYS A 242 4.00 26.74 -1.85
C LYS A 242 5.30 27.35 -2.40
N ARG A 243 5.63 27.09 -3.68
CA ARG A 243 6.80 27.70 -4.32
C ARG A 243 6.67 29.22 -4.43
N GLU A 244 5.50 29.71 -4.82
CA GLU A 244 5.23 31.15 -4.91
C GLU A 244 5.35 31.83 -3.53
N GLU A 245 4.89 31.19 -2.46
CA GLU A 245 5.06 31.66 -1.07
C GLU A 245 6.54 31.64 -0.63
N GLU A 246 7.27 30.56 -0.90
CA GLU A 246 8.71 30.46 -0.58
C GLU A 246 9.54 31.52 -1.31
N GLU A 247 9.26 31.76 -2.58
CA GLU A 247 9.91 32.81 -3.39
C GLU A 247 9.59 34.22 -2.85
N ALA A 248 8.35 34.46 -2.41
CA ALA A 248 7.94 35.72 -1.80
C ALA A 248 8.63 35.95 -0.45
N ASP A 249 8.72 34.92 0.40
CA ASP A 249 9.41 34.97 1.69
C ASP A 249 10.93 35.19 1.53
N GLU A 250 11.55 34.55 0.53
CA GLU A 250 12.95 34.80 0.19
C GLU A 250 13.17 36.23 -0.32
N ALA A 251 12.27 36.75 -1.16
CA ALA A 251 12.34 38.12 -1.65
C ALA A 251 12.20 39.14 -0.49
N LEU A 252 11.28 38.89 0.44
CA LEU A 252 11.08 39.71 1.63
C LEU A 252 12.32 39.69 2.54
N LYS A 253 12.92 38.51 2.78
CA LYS A 253 14.16 38.38 3.55
C LYS A 253 15.32 39.15 2.91
N LYS A 254 15.44 39.11 1.57
CA LYS A 254 16.47 39.86 0.82
C LYS A 254 16.25 41.38 0.89
N GLN A 255 15.01 41.86 0.87
CA GLN A 255 14.70 43.28 1.07
C GLN A 255 15.07 43.75 2.48
N ILE A 256 14.70 42.99 3.52
CA ILE A 256 15.02 43.33 4.92
C ILE A 256 16.54 43.34 5.17
N GLN A 257 17.30 42.44 4.53
CA GLN A 257 18.76 42.40 4.64
C GLN A 257 19.47 43.48 3.79
N GLY A 258 18.85 43.96 2.71
CA GLY A 258 19.39 45.01 1.85
C GLY A 258 19.18 46.43 2.36
N GLU A 259 18.13 46.68 3.17
CA GLU A 259 17.87 47.99 3.78
C GLU A 259 18.67 48.25 5.07
N GLY A 260 19.48 47.29 5.52
CA GLY A 260 20.35 47.39 6.70
C GLY A 260 21.81 47.74 6.42
N ALA A 261 22.17 48.08 5.18
CA ALA A 261 23.52 48.48 4.75
C ALA A 261 23.56 49.96 4.34
#